data_AF-A0A226DYQ3-F1
#
_entry.id   AF-A0A226DYQ3-F1
#
_cell.length_a   1.000
_cell.length_b   1.000
_cell.length_c   1.000
_cell.angle_alpha   90.00
_cell.angle_beta   90.00
_cell.angle_gamma   90.00
#
_symmetry.space_group_name_H-M   'P 1'
#
loop_
_entity.id
_entity.type
_entity.pdbx_description
1 polymer ?
#
loop_
_entity_poly.entity_id
_entity_poly.type
_entity_poly.pdbx_seq_one_letter_code
_entity_poly.pdbx_strand_id
1 'polypeptide(L)'
;MIARALTSFIKRYLSIAKWITVCPFEWEDSSHSIILRGLKHQKTVKRWLFFHLVYVIVETLLVAGKESDLRQNFRMLMFLAGNYQPTRLVTLCKLFFNLVEASMWEVPLLMATAGYLFPCDTPFLGSFLTCSFGLGRNIVFELFVFLFEFMTALAIVVATIHYSSYTLVTSILILYTECKSFLNKQFANIGESLVSFRELQILEKVVNSIIRWRLLPGVILIVPIIQILGCFETVMLLRRVKLLIQSCFSQFT
;
A
#
# COMPACT_ATOMS: atom_id res chain seq x y z
N MET A 1 -23.03 3.46 12.46
CA MET A 1 -22.83 4.34 11.29
C MET A 1 -21.47 4.10 10.60
N ILE A 2 -20.37 4.04 11.35
CA ILE A 2 -19.02 3.78 10.81
C ILE A 2 -18.93 2.44 10.07
N ALA A 3 -19.50 1.37 10.65
CA ALA A 3 -19.56 0.05 10.03
C ALA A 3 -20.16 0.08 8.62
N ARG A 4 -21.34 0.71 8.41
CA ARG A 4 -21.96 0.82 7.09
C ARG A 4 -21.10 1.59 6.08
N ALA A 5 -20.44 2.66 6.52
CA ALA A 5 -19.54 3.41 5.65
C ALA A 5 -18.37 2.54 5.20
N LEU A 6 -17.71 1.84 6.15
CA LEU A 6 -16.62 0.91 5.87
C LEU A 6 -17.06 -0.25 4.96
N THR A 7 -18.27 -0.77 5.14
CA THR A 7 -18.80 -1.87 4.30
C THR A 7 -18.79 -1.51 2.82
N SER A 8 -19.23 -0.30 2.46
CA SER A 8 -19.24 0.14 1.06
C SER A 8 -17.83 0.20 0.44
N PHE A 9 -16.85 0.67 1.21
CA PHE A 9 -15.45 0.71 0.78
C PHE A 9 -14.85 -0.70 0.67
N ILE A 10 -15.09 -1.56 1.67
CA ILE A 10 -14.62 -2.95 1.67
C ILE A 10 -15.17 -3.70 0.46
N LYS A 11 -16.45 -3.52 0.13
CA LYS A 11 -17.08 -4.16 -1.04
C LYS A 11 -16.43 -3.71 -2.34
N ARG A 12 -16.25 -2.41 -2.55
CA ARG A 12 -15.59 -1.85 -3.75
C ARG A 12 -14.16 -2.36 -3.87
N TYR A 13 -13.40 -2.31 -2.78
CA TYR A 13 -12.03 -2.82 -2.72
C TYR A 13 -11.96 -4.32 -3.05
N LEU A 14 -12.79 -5.17 -2.42
CA LEU A 14 -12.79 -6.61 -2.67
C LEU A 14 -13.18 -6.93 -4.12
N SER A 15 -14.04 -6.13 -4.74
CA SER A 15 -14.36 -6.24 -6.17
C SER A 15 -13.15 -5.96 -7.07
N ILE A 16 -12.36 -4.93 -6.74
CA ILE A 16 -11.13 -4.59 -7.49
C ILE A 16 -10.05 -5.66 -7.25
N ALA A 17 -9.82 -6.05 -6.00
CA ALA A 17 -8.86 -7.08 -5.66
C ALA A 17 -9.22 -8.45 -6.26
N LYS A 18 -10.52 -8.73 -6.41
CA LYS A 18 -11.05 -9.88 -7.15
C LYS A 18 -10.59 -9.85 -8.60
N TRP A 19 -10.71 -8.71 -9.26
CA TRP A 19 -10.39 -8.52 -10.67
C TRP A 19 -8.89 -8.74 -10.93
N ILE A 20 -8.04 -8.30 -10.00
CA ILE A 20 -6.56 -8.37 -10.13
C ILE A 20 -5.99 -9.69 -9.55
N THR A 21 -6.83 -10.58 -9.00
CA THR A 21 -6.38 -11.88 -8.43
C THR A 21 -5.39 -11.77 -7.25
N VAL A 22 -5.43 -10.67 -6.51
CA VAL A 22 -4.48 -10.38 -5.41
C VAL A 22 -5.00 -10.71 -4.01
N CYS A 23 -6.30 -11.00 -3.87
CA CYS A 23 -6.94 -11.26 -2.58
C CYS A 23 -7.69 -12.60 -2.56
N PRO A 24 -7.51 -13.44 -1.51
CA PRO A 24 -8.21 -14.71 -1.40
C PRO A 24 -9.65 -14.55 -0.86
N PHE A 25 -10.10 -13.34 -0.60
CA PHE A 25 -11.40 -13.04 0.00
C PHE A 25 -12.36 -12.45 -1.03
N GLU A 26 -13.65 -12.68 -0.81
CA GLU A 26 -14.73 -12.13 -1.61
C GLU A 26 -15.86 -11.64 -0.72
N TRP A 27 -16.53 -10.58 -1.16
CA TRP A 27 -17.74 -10.10 -0.51
C TRP A 27 -18.94 -10.92 -1.01
N GLU A 28 -19.69 -11.54 -0.11
CA GLU A 28 -20.90 -12.28 -0.43
C GLU A 28 -22.15 -11.45 -0.09
N ASP A 29 -22.92 -11.09 -1.12
CA ASP A 29 -24.08 -10.19 -0.98
C ASP A 29 -25.27 -10.85 -0.26
N SER A 30 -25.43 -12.17 -0.34
CA SER A 30 -26.49 -12.90 0.37
C SER A 30 -26.27 -12.88 1.89
N SER A 31 -25.03 -13.13 2.33
CA SER A 31 -24.69 -13.23 3.76
C SER A 31 -24.20 -11.90 4.37
N HIS A 32 -23.98 -10.86 3.55
CA HIS A 32 -23.36 -9.59 3.98
C HIS A 32 -22.02 -9.82 4.71
N SER A 33 -21.27 -10.84 4.29
CA SER A 33 -20.06 -11.28 4.97
C SER A 33 -18.91 -11.47 3.99
N ILE A 34 -17.69 -11.49 4.54
CA ILE A 34 -16.49 -11.76 3.77
C ILE A 34 -16.25 -13.27 3.80
N ILE A 35 -16.32 -13.91 2.64
CA ILE A 35 -16.07 -15.33 2.48
C ILE A 35 -14.68 -15.59 1.92
N LEU A 36 -14.11 -16.74 2.28
CA LEU A 36 -12.85 -17.21 1.74
C LEU A 36 -13.10 -17.92 0.40
N ARG A 37 -12.35 -17.56 -0.64
CA ARG A 37 -12.48 -18.18 -1.97
C ARG A 37 -11.99 -19.63 -1.99
N GLY A 38 -12.41 -20.36 -3.02
CA GLY A 38 -11.97 -21.73 -3.26
C GLY A 38 -10.45 -21.91 -3.29
N LEU A 39 -9.99 -23.08 -2.84
CA LEU A 39 -8.57 -23.44 -2.70
C LEU A 39 -7.72 -23.17 -3.95
N LYS A 40 -8.28 -23.36 -5.15
CA LYS A 40 -7.57 -23.07 -6.42
C LYS A 40 -7.16 -21.60 -6.52
N HIS A 41 -8.07 -20.68 -6.22
CA HIS A 41 -7.79 -19.25 -6.26
C HIS A 41 -6.76 -18.86 -5.19
N GLN A 42 -6.88 -19.42 -3.98
CA GLN A 42 -5.88 -19.19 -2.92
C GLN A 42 -4.48 -19.64 -3.34
N LYS A 43 -4.35 -20.79 -4.03
CA LYS A 43 -3.06 -21.24 -4.58
C LYS A 43 -2.52 -20.26 -5.62
N THR A 44 -3.37 -19.72 -6.49
CA THR A 44 -2.98 -18.69 -7.48
C THR A 44 -2.49 -17.42 -6.79
N VAL A 45 -3.24 -16.90 -5.81
CA VAL A 45 -2.86 -15.72 -5.03
C VAL A 45 -1.50 -15.94 -4.33
N LYS A 46 -1.30 -17.11 -3.71
CA LYS A 46 -0.02 -17.48 -3.08
C LYS A 46 1.15 -17.53 -4.06
N ARG A 47 0.94 -18.05 -5.27
CA ARG A 47 1.97 -18.06 -6.32
C ARG A 47 2.32 -16.64 -6.76
N TRP A 48 1.31 -15.80 -6.99
CA TRP A 48 1.53 -14.38 -7.32
C TRP A 48 2.29 -13.63 -6.23
N LEU A 49 1.91 -13.82 -4.97
CA LEU A 49 2.64 -13.28 -3.82
C LEU A 49 4.10 -13.75 -3.77
N PHE A 50 4.35 -15.02 -4.07
CA PHE A 50 5.71 -15.55 -4.13
C PHE A 50 6.53 -14.91 -5.27
N PHE A 51 5.96 -14.77 -6.47
CA PHE A 51 6.63 -14.09 -7.58
C PHE A 51 6.93 -12.63 -7.26
N HIS A 52 5.96 -11.90 -6.67
CA HIS A 52 6.18 -10.53 -6.21
C HIS A 52 7.28 -10.45 -5.15
N LEU A 53 7.32 -11.37 -4.20
CA LEU A 53 8.36 -11.41 -3.18
C LEU A 53 9.75 -11.57 -3.82
N VAL A 54 9.88 -12.48 -4.79
CA VAL A 54 11.14 -12.66 -5.55
C VAL A 54 11.51 -11.38 -6.30
N TYR A 55 10.55 -10.75 -6.99
CA TYR A 55 10.78 -9.49 -7.69
C TYR A 55 11.29 -8.39 -6.76
N VAL A 56 10.62 -8.18 -5.61
CA VAL A 56 11.01 -7.19 -4.61
C VAL A 56 12.38 -7.50 -4.01
N ILE A 57 12.72 -8.77 -3.76
CA ILE A 57 14.05 -9.15 -3.29
C ILE A 57 15.11 -8.82 -4.33
N VAL A 58 14.87 -9.14 -5.61
CA VAL A 58 15.80 -8.83 -6.70
C VAL A 58 15.99 -7.31 -6.81
N GLU A 59 14.92 -6.54 -6.83
CA GLU A 59 14.96 -5.07 -6.89
C GLU A 59 15.67 -4.47 -5.67
N THR A 60 15.38 -4.97 -4.47
CA THR A 60 16.05 -4.54 -3.23
C THR A 60 17.54 -4.86 -3.27
N LEU A 61 17.94 -6.04 -3.75
CA LEU A 61 19.36 -6.42 -3.88
C LEU A 61 20.10 -5.55 -4.90
N LEU A 62 19.43 -5.15 -5.99
CA LEU A 62 19.97 -4.22 -6.98
C LEU A 62 20.19 -2.81 -6.38
N VAL A 63 19.40 -2.45 -5.37
CA VAL A 63 19.35 -1.10 -4.78
C VAL A 63 20.19 -0.99 -3.49
N ALA A 64 20.32 -2.06 -2.71
CA ALA A 64 20.94 -2.10 -1.37
C ALA A 64 22.45 -1.78 -1.31
N GLY A 65 23.06 -1.37 -2.43
CA GLY A 65 24.46 -0.94 -2.47
C GLY A 65 24.76 0.46 -1.91
N LYS A 66 23.79 1.21 -1.34
CA LYS A 66 24.02 2.57 -0.81
C LYS A 66 23.21 2.89 0.46
N GLU A 67 23.93 3.20 1.55
CA GLU A 67 23.38 3.52 2.88
C GLU A 67 22.76 4.93 2.97
N SER A 68 21.65 5.07 3.70
CA SER A 68 21.27 6.31 4.41
C SER A 68 20.22 6.08 5.51
N ASP A 69 20.22 6.95 6.51
CA ASP A 69 19.64 6.78 7.85
C ASP A 69 18.24 7.44 8.01
N LEU A 70 17.28 6.75 8.64
CA LEU A 70 15.82 6.94 8.46
C LEU A 70 15.04 7.20 9.76
N ARG A 71 15.66 7.77 10.78
CA ARG A 71 15.11 7.78 12.15
C ARG A 71 14.12 8.93 12.47
N GLN A 72 13.98 9.94 11.61
CA GLN A 72 13.29 11.20 11.98
C GLN A 72 11.78 11.30 11.67
N ASN A 73 11.23 10.52 10.74
CA ASN A 73 9.85 10.76 10.26
C ASN A 73 8.72 10.16 11.14
N PHE A 74 9.03 9.28 12.09
CA PHE A 74 8.00 8.56 12.86
C PHE A 74 7.33 9.36 14.00
N ARG A 75 7.91 10.50 14.42
CA ARG A 75 7.39 11.24 15.59
C ARG A 75 6.20 12.16 15.28
N MET A 76 6.03 12.58 14.03
CA MET A 76 5.00 13.58 13.66
C MET A 76 3.60 12.96 13.54
N LEU A 77 3.49 11.67 13.21
CA LEU A 77 2.20 11.00 12.99
C LEU A 77 1.44 10.69 14.30
N MET A 78 2.14 10.54 15.43
CA MET A 78 1.55 10.19 16.72
C MET A 78 0.86 11.37 17.42
N PHE A 79 1.19 12.62 17.05
CA PHE A 79 0.70 13.81 17.75
C PHE A 79 -0.72 14.24 17.31
N LEU A 80 -1.17 13.84 16.11
CA LEU A 80 -2.46 14.28 15.55
C LEU A 80 -3.68 13.49 16.08
N ALA A 81 -3.48 12.38 16.79
CA ALA A 81 -4.56 11.48 17.19
C ALA A 81 -5.31 11.91 18.48
N GLY A 82 -4.81 12.90 19.23
CA GLY A 82 -5.22 13.14 20.62
C GLY A 82 -6.55 13.83 20.89
N ASN A 83 -7.20 14.50 19.91
CA ASN A 83 -8.31 15.43 20.23
C ASN A 83 -9.44 15.48 19.17
N TYR A 84 -9.88 14.33 18.63
CA TYR A 84 -10.85 14.32 17.52
C TYR A 84 -12.30 13.98 17.91
N GLN A 85 -13.21 14.89 17.52
CA GLN A 85 -14.66 14.68 17.52
C GLN A 85 -15.06 13.56 16.53
N PRO A 86 -16.00 12.66 16.89
CA PRO A 86 -16.32 11.45 16.11
C PRO A 86 -16.84 11.73 14.69
N THR A 87 -17.51 12.87 14.46
CA THR A 87 -17.99 13.27 13.11
C THR A 87 -16.86 13.71 12.18
N ARG A 88 -15.84 14.37 12.73
CA ARG A 88 -14.68 14.83 11.93
C ARG A 88 -13.74 13.67 11.60
N LEU A 89 -13.56 12.70 12.50
CA LEU A 89 -12.76 11.50 12.25
C LEU A 89 -13.32 10.71 11.06
N VAL A 90 -14.63 10.49 11.01
CA VAL A 90 -15.28 9.79 9.88
C VAL A 90 -15.07 10.53 8.57
N THR A 91 -15.16 11.85 8.59
CA THR A 91 -14.94 12.69 7.40
C THR A 91 -13.49 12.59 6.91
N LEU A 92 -12.53 12.66 7.83
CA LEU A 92 -11.11 12.45 7.53
C LEU A 92 -10.83 11.05 6.98
N CYS A 93 -11.38 10.01 7.60
CA CYS A 93 -11.21 8.65 7.10
C CYS A 93 -11.78 8.49 5.69
N LYS A 94 -12.96 9.07 5.40
CA LYS A 94 -13.52 9.07 4.04
C LYS A 94 -12.61 9.78 3.04
N LEU A 95 -12.11 10.96 3.41
CA LEU A 95 -11.18 11.71 2.57
C LEU A 95 -9.90 10.92 2.32
N PHE A 96 -9.33 10.33 3.38
CA PHE A 96 -8.14 9.48 3.31
C PHE A 96 -8.35 8.27 2.38
N PHE A 97 -9.44 7.51 2.57
CA PHE A 97 -9.71 6.35 1.70
C PHE A 97 -9.95 6.75 0.25
N ASN A 98 -10.61 7.89 -0.01
CA ASN A 98 -10.77 8.41 -1.37
C ASN A 98 -9.42 8.80 -2.01
N LEU A 99 -8.53 9.48 -1.26
CA LEU A 99 -7.19 9.82 -1.74
C LEU A 99 -6.35 8.58 -2.01
N VAL A 100 -6.40 7.60 -1.10
CA VAL A 100 -5.71 6.32 -1.26
C VAL A 100 -6.22 5.58 -2.50
N GLU A 101 -7.52 5.56 -2.75
CA GLU A 101 -8.08 4.93 -3.95
C GLU A 101 -7.72 5.67 -5.24
N ALA A 102 -7.67 7.01 -5.23
CA ALA A 102 -7.15 7.77 -6.35
C ALA A 102 -5.68 7.42 -6.63
N SER A 103 -4.86 7.36 -5.58
CA SER A 103 -3.43 7.01 -5.70
C SER A 103 -3.18 5.61 -6.26
N MET A 104 -4.16 4.70 -6.12
CA MET A 104 -4.09 3.34 -6.65
C MET A 104 -3.90 3.31 -8.17
N TRP A 105 -4.49 4.29 -8.88
CA TRP A 105 -4.42 4.39 -10.34
C TRP A 105 -3.36 5.39 -10.77
N GLU A 106 -3.24 6.51 -10.05
CA GLU A 106 -2.28 7.56 -10.38
C GLU A 106 -0.83 7.06 -10.31
N VAL A 107 -0.46 6.28 -9.29
CA VAL A 107 0.93 5.83 -9.12
C VAL A 107 1.37 4.89 -10.24
N PRO A 108 0.66 3.78 -10.56
CA PRO A 108 1.06 2.92 -11.67
C PRO A 108 1.02 3.63 -13.03
N LEU A 109 0.08 4.55 -13.23
CA LEU A 109 -0.02 5.33 -14.48
C LEU A 109 1.18 6.28 -14.63
N LEU A 110 1.56 6.98 -13.57
CA LEU A 110 2.74 7.85 -13.55
C LEU A 110 4.01 7.04 -13.76
N MET A 111 4.14 5.86 -13.14
CA MET A 111 5.26 4.95 -13.35
C MET A 111 5.35 4.48 -14.80
N ALA A 112 4.23 4.04 -15.40
CA ALA A 112 4.20 3.62 -16.80
C ALA A 112 4.53 4.77 -17.76
N THR A 113 4.03 5.97 -17.47
CA THR A 113 4.31 7.18 -18.27
C THR A 113 5.79 7.55 -18.16
N ALA A 114 6.37 7.48 -16.97
CA ALA A 114 7.79 7.74 -16.76
C ALA A 114 8.67 6.71 -17.47
N GLY A 115 8.33 5.42 -17.39
CA GLY A 115 9.03 4.36 -18.11
C GLY A 115 9.00 4.57 -19.63
N TYR A 116 7.87 5.02 -20.17
CA TYR A 116 7.73 5.32 -21.61
C TYR A 116 8.55 6.56 -22.03
N LEU A 117 8.53 7.62 -21.23
CA LEU A 117 9.27 8.86 -21.54
C LEU A 117 10.78 8.70 -21.35
N PHE A 118 11.21 7.83 -20.43
CA PHE A 118 12.60 7.64 -20.04
C PHE A 118 13.04 6.17 -20.10
N PRO A 119 13.06 5.56 -21.30
CA PRO A 119 13.28 4.13 -21.48
C PRO A 119 14.70 3.65 -21.21
N CYS A 120 15.63 4.51 -20.78
CA CYS A 120 16.97 4.10 -20.34
C CYS A 120 17.25 4.46 -18.88
N ASP A 121 16.24 4.92 -18.15
CA ASP A 121 16.40 5.30 -16.76
C ASP A 121 15.95 4.16 -15.86
N THR A 122 16.87 3.71 -15.01
CA THR A 122 16.54 2.86 -13.86
C THR A 122 15.58 3.63 -12.93
N PRO A 123 14.60 2.97 -12.30
CA PRO A 123 14.62 1.57 -11.82
C PRO A 123 13.85 0.55 -12.67
N PHE A 124 13.25 0.95 -13.79
CA PHE A 124 12.39 0.04 -14.57
C PHE A 124 13.20 -1.10 -15.22
N LEU A 125 12.69 -2.32 -15.10
CA LEU A 125 13.19 -3.53 -15.74
C LEU A 125 13.25 -3.37 -17.27
N GLY A 126 12.23 -2.73 -17.86
CA GLY A 126 12.18 -2.40 -19.28
C GLY A 126 13.35 -1.53 -19.73
N SER A 127 13.67 -0.52 -18.92
CA SER A 127 14.81 0.34 -19.19
C SER A 127 16.14 -0.41 -19.12
N PHE A 128 16.27 -1.30 -18.13
CA PHE A 128 17.46 -2.13 -17.98
C PHE A 128 17.65 -3.12 -19.14
N LEU A 129 16.58 -3.81 -19.55
CA LEU A 129 16.63 -4.79 -20.63
C LEU A 129 16.92 -4.14 -21.99
N THR A 130 16.33 -2.98 -22.25
CA THR A 130 16.47 -2.29 -23.53
C THR A 130 17.85 -1.66 -23.68
N CYS A 131 18.37 -1.00 -22.64
CA CYS A 131 19.60 -0.22 -22.76
C CYS A 131 20.88 -0.97 -22.34
N SER A 132 20.80 -1.97 -21.44
CA SER A 132 22.00 -2.73 -21.01
C SER A 132 22.30 -3.94 -21.89
N PHE A 133 21.27 -4.68 -22.34
CA PHE A 133 21.47 -5.92 -23.09
C PHE A 133 21.55 -5.73 -24.60
N GLY A 134 21.29 -4.51 -25.11
CA GLY A 134 21.30 -4.25 -26.54
C GLY A 134 20.30 -5.11 -27.32
N LEU A 135 19.27 -5.62 -26.64
CA LEU A 135 18.11 -6.24 -27.29
C LEU A 135 17.51 -5.16 -28.19
N GLY A 136 17.76 -5.27 -29.49
CA GLY A 136 17.32 -4.28 -30.48
C GLY A 136 15.84 -3.93 -30.30
N ARG A 137 15.48 -2.71 -30.69
CA ARG A 137 14.17 -2.08 -30.42
C ARG A 137 13.02 -2.85 -31.08
N ASN A 138 12.59 -3.94 -30.45
CA ASN A 138 11.42 -4.69 -30.85
C ASN A 138 10.23 -4.15 -30.08
N ILE A 139 9.41 -3.36 -30.77
CA ILE A 139 8.25 -2.66 -30.17
C ILE A 139 7.28 -3.62 -29.46
N VAL A 140 7.18 -4.86 -29.93
CA VAL A 140 6.30 -5.88 -29.31
C VAL A 140 6.86 -6.31 -27.95
N PHE A 141 8.17 -6.53 -27.86
CA PHE A 141 8.83 -6.90 -26.62
C PHE A 141 8.80 -5.74 -25.61
N GLU A 142 9.08 -4.51 -26.07
CA GLU A 142 9.04 -3.30 -25.26
C GLU A 142 7.63 -3.07 -24.68
N LEU A 143 6.58 -3.17 -25.50
CA LEU A 143 5.19 -3.07 -25.04
C LEU A 143 4.82 -4.15 -24.04
N PHE A 144 5.30 -5.39 -24.24
CA PHE A 144 5.07 -6.50 -23.32
C PHE A 144 5.71 -6.23 -21.95
N VAL A 145 6.96 -5.75 -21.93
CA VAL A 145 7.66 -5.43 -20.67
C VAL A 145 6.96 -4.28 -19.96
N PHE A 146 6.57 -3.22 -20.67
CA PHE A 146 5.83 -2.09 -20.07
C PHE A 146 4.49 -2.53 -19.48
N LEU A 147 3.73 -3.37 -20.19
CA LEU A 147 2.46 -3.90 -19.67
C LEU A 147 2.70 -4.76 -18.42
N PHE A 148 3.75 -5.58 -18.42
CA PHE A 148 4.12 -6.40 -17.27
C PHE A 148 4.50 -5.55 -16.06
N GLU A 149 5.30 -4.50 -16.25
CA GLU A 149 5.68 -3.56 -15.19
C GLU A 149 4.47 -2.81 -14.64
N PHE A 150 3.58 -2.30 -15.51
CA PHE A 150 2.35 -1.64 -15.09
C PHE A 150 1.47 -2.56 -14.24
N MET A 151 1.26 -3.80 -14.68
CA MET A 151 0.47 -4.79 -13.93
C MET A 151 1.12 -5.14 -12.59
N THR A 152 2.45 -5.24 -12.56
CA THR A 152 3.22 -5.51 -11.35
C THR A 152 3.12 -4.35 -10.36
N ALA A 153 3.32 -3.13 -10.83
CA ALA A 153 3.18 -1.91 -10.02
C ALA A 153 1.75 -1.76 -9.48
N LEU A 154 0.74 -1.98 -10.32
CA LEU A 154 -0.66 -1.96 -9.90
C LEU A 154 -0.93 -3.00 -8.80
N ALA A 155 -0.46 -4.25 -8.97
CA ALA A 155 -0.65 -5.30 -7.98
C ALA A 155 0.05 -4.96 -6.64
N ILE A 156 1.26 -4.40 -6.67
CA ILE A 156 2.00 -3.96 -5.48
C ILE A 156 1.26 -2.83 -4.76
N VAL A 157 0.81 -1.81 -5.50
CA VAL A 157 0.09 -0.67 -4.93
C VAL A 157 -1.22 -1.13 -4.29
N VAL A 158 -1.99 -1.99 -4.98
CA VAL A 158 -3.24 -2.57 -4.44
C VAL A 158 -3.00 -3.37 -3.17
N ALA A 159 -2.01 -4.26 -3.19
CA ALA A 159 -1.66 -5.07 -2.02
C ALA A 159 -1.22 -4.18 -0.85
N THR A 160 -0.38 -3.18 -1.12
CA THR A 160 0.10 -2.23 -0.11
C THR A 160 -1.07 -1.47 0.51
N ILE A 161 -1.97 -0.92 -0.30
CA ILE A 161 -3.17 -0.21 0.15
C ILE A 161 -4.07 -1.13 0.98
N HIS A 162 -4.24 -2.40 0.57
CA HIS A 162 -5.04 -3.36 1.30
C HIS A 162 -4.54 -3.61 2.73
N TYR A 163 -3.25 -3.91 2.86
CA TYR A 163 -2.69 -4.26 4.15
C TYR A 163 -2.52 -2.99 4.99
N SER A 164 -1.90 -1.93 4.44
CA SER A 164 -1.56 -0.72 5.19
C SER A 164 -2.76 0.19 5.49
N SER A 165 -3.68 0.36 4.55
CA SER A 165 -4.79 1.30 4.72
C SER A 165 -6.03 0.57 5.17
N TYR A 166 -6.49 -0.43 4.41
CA TYR A 166 -7.75 -1.09 4.75
C TYR A 166 -7.64 -1.97 6.00
N THR A 167 -6.62 -2.82 6.10
CA THR A 167 -6.52 -3.75 7.23
C THR A 167 -6.08 -3.02 8.49
N LEU A 168 -4.93 -2.34 8.46
CA LEU A 168 -4.37 -1.68 9.65
C LEU A 168 -5.27 -0.56 10.17
N VAL A 169 -5.67 0.40 9.33
CA VAL A 169 -6.46 1.56 9.79
C VAL A 169 -7.82 1.11 10.27
N THR A 170 -8.49 0.18 9.56
CA THR A 170 -9.79 -0.32 10.01
C THR A 170 -9.67 -1.09 11.33
N SER A 171 -8.64 -1.92 11.52
CA SER A 171 -8.42 -2.62 12.79
C SER A 171 -8.17 -1.65 13.95
N ILE A 172 -7.37 -0.60 13.74
CA ILE A 172 -7.13 0.44 14.75
C ILE A 172 -8.42 1.20 15.06
N LEU A 173 -9.20 1.56 14.04
CA LEU A 173 -10.47 2.27 14.21
C LEU A 173 -11.49 1.43 14.96
N ILE A 174 -11.62 0.13 14.65
CA ILE A 174 -12.50 -0.79 15.37
C ILE A 174 -12.09 -0.85 16.84
N LEU A 175 -10.81 -1.09 17.12
CA LEU A 175 -10.29 -1.15 18.49
C LEU A 175 -10.55 0.17 19.24
N TYR A 176 -10.30 1.31 18.60
CA TYR A 176 -10.58 2.63 19.15
C TYR A 176 -12.08 2.83 19.45
N THR A 177 -12.96 2.44 18.53
CA THR A 177 -14.40 2.59 18.73
C THR A 177 -14.92 1.71 19.86
N GLU A 178 -14.42 0.49 19.99
CA GLU A 178 -14.79 -0.42 21.08
C GLU A 178 -14.23 0.06 22.43
N CYS A 179 -12.98 0.53 22.48
CA CYS A 179 -12.42 1.17 23.69
C CYS A 179 -13.27 2.37 24.13
N LYS A 180 -13.65 3.24 23.19
CA LYS A 180 -14.48 4.41 23.50
C LYS A 180 -15.89 4.02 23.95
N SER A 181 -16.48 3.02 23.30
CA SER A 181 -17.78 2.45 23.69
C SER A 181 -17.72 1.90 25.11
N PHE A 182 -16.68 1.14 25.43
CA PHE A 182 -16.43 0.60 26.76
C PHE A 182 -16.30 1.71 27.82
N LEU A 183 -15.52 2.76 27.57
CA LEU A 183 -15.34 3.88 28.49
C LEU A 183 -16.63 4.69 28.74
N ASN A 184 -17.51 4.75 27.73
CA ASN A 184 -18.76 5.49 27.84
C ASN A 184 -19.90 4.67 28.46
N LYS A 185 -19.75 3.34 28.59
CA LYS A 185 -20.75 2.49 29.24
C LYS A 185 -20.76 2.75 30.74
N GLN A 186 -21.95 2.98 31.28
CA GLN A 186 -22.18 2.91 32.73
C GLN A 186 -22.49 1.46 33.08
N PHE A 187 -21.62 0.84 33.87
CA PHE A 187 -21.81 -0.54 34.32
C PHE A 187 -22.60 -0.55 35.62
N ALA A 188 -23.70 -1.30 35.67
CA ALA A 188 -24.50 -1.44 36.88
C ALA A 188 -23.78 -2.27 37.95
N ASN A 189 -23.00 -3.27 37.51
CA ASN A 189 -22.31 -4.22 38.37
C ASN A 189 -20.88 -4.52 37.88
N ILE A 190 -19.98 -4.86 38.81
CA ILE A 190 -18.58 -5.21 38.52
C ILE A 190 -18.47 -6.41 37.55
N GLY A 191 -19.37 -7.39 37.68
CA GLY A 191 -19.37 -8.57 36.80
C GLY A 191 -19.54 -8.21 35.32
N GLU A 192 -20.42 -7.27 34.99
CA GLU A 192 -20.66 -6.82 33.62
C GLU A 192 -19.44 -6.08 33.04
N SER A 193 -18.79 -5.25 33.88
CA SER A 193 -17.55 -4.57 33.52
C SER A 193 -16.43 -5.56 33.21
N LEU A 194 -16.30 -6.66 33.98
CA LEU A 194 -15.28 -7.68 33.77
C LEU A 194 -15.49 -8.46 32.47
N VAL A 195 -16.74 -8.80 32.14
CA VAL A 195 -17.06 -9.48 30.88
C VAL A 195 -16.73 -8.58 29.69
N SER A 196 -17.18 -7.32 29.72
CA SER A 196 -16.91 -6.35 28.64
C SER A 196 -15.40 -6.06 28.48
N PHE A 197 -14.67 -6.01 29.60
CA PHE A 197 -13.22 -5.82 29.57
C PHE A 197 -12.50 -7.02 28.95
N ARG A 198 -12.94 -8.25 29.25
CA ARG A 198 -12.38 -9.47 28.66
C ARG A 198 -12.58 -9.53 27.15
N GLU A 199 -13.74 -9.11 26.66
CA GLU A 199 -14.01 -8.99 25.22
C GLU A 199 -13.05 -8.00 24.55
N LEU A 200 -12.82 -6.84 25.17
CA LEU A 200 -11.88 -5.84 24.67
C LEU A 200 -10.44 -6.37 24.63
N GLN A 201 -10.00 -7.12 25.65
CA GLN A 201 -8.68 -7.76 25.66
C GLN A 201 -8.52 -8.81 24.56
N ILE A 202 -9.58 -9.57 24.26
CA ILE A 202 -9.57 -10.55 23.15
C ILE A 202 -9.43 -9.80 21.83
N LEU A 203 -10.22 -8.75 21.62
CA LEU A 203 -10.15 -7.92 20.41
C LEU A 203 -8.75 -7.31 20.23
N GLU A 204 -8.17 -6.74 21.28
CA GLU A 204 -6.81 -6.20 21.27
C GLU A 204 -5.79 -7.27 20.88
N LYS A 205 -5.85 -8.45 21.49
CA LYS A 205 -4.95 -9.57 21.16
C LYS A 205 -5.11 -10.01 19.70
N VAL A 206 -6.33 -10.08 19.19
CA VAL A 206 -6.60 -10.43 17.78
C VAL A 206 -6.00 -9.37 16.85
N VAL A 207 -6.30 -8.09 17.09
CA VAL A 207 -5.76 -6.97 16.30
C VAL A 207 -4.23 -6.96 16.36
N ASN A 208 -3.65 -7.09 17.54
CA ASN A 208 -2.20 -7.12 17.72
C ASN A 208 -1.56 -8.34 17.05
N SER A 209 -2.20 -9.51 17.05
CA SER A 209 -1.69 -10.69 16.35
C SER A 209 -1.61 -10.49 14.83
N ILE A 210 -2.61 -9.81 14.26
CA ILE A 210 -2.66 -9.46 12.83
C ILE A 210 -1.58 -8.43 12.51
N ILE A 211 -1.48 -7.38 13.33
CA ILE A 211 -0.55 -6.27 13.09
C ILE A 211 0.90 -6.70 13.28
N ARG A 212 1.22 -7.32 14.43
CA ARG A 212 2.60 -7.60 14.87
C ARG A 212 3.38 -8.50 13.91
N TRP A 213 2.74 -9.53 13.37
CA TRP A 213 3.45 -10.54 12.58
C TRP A 213 3.38 -10.32 11.07
N ARG A 214 2.37 -9.60 10.57
CA ARG A 214 2.18 -9.40 9.13
C ARG A 214 2.50 -7.97 8.69
N LEU A 215 1.92 -7.01 9.39
CA LEU A 215 1.93 -5.61 8.98
C LEU A 215 3.17 -4.88 9.48
N LEU A 216 3.58 -5.12 10.73
CA LEU A 216 4.72 -4.43 11.33
C LEU A 216 6.02 -4.70 10.54
N PRO A 217 6.40 -5.95 10.20
CA PRO A 217 7.63 -6.20 9.46
C PRO A 217 7.57 -5.64 8.04
N GLY A 218 6.40 -5.79 7.38
CA GLY A 218 6.18 -5.27 6.03
C GLY A 218 6.28 -3.75 5.98
N VAL A 219 5.58 -3.03 6.85
CA VAL A 219 5.58 -1.56 6.87
C VAL A 219 6.93 -1.00 7.31
N ILE A 220 7.56 -1.57 8.34
CA ILE A 220 8.87 -1.12 8.82
C ILE A 220 9.96 -1.36 7.77
N LEU A 221 9.86 -2.39 6.94
CA LEU A 221 10.87 -2.68 5.92
C LEU A 221 10.57 -1.98 4.59
N ILE A 222 9.34 -2.12 4.09
CA ILE A 222 8.96 -1.71 2.72
C ILE A 222 8.82 -0.20 2.62
N VAL A 223 8.22 0.47 3.61
CA VAL A 223 8.00 1.93 3.52
C VAL A 223 9.32 2.70 3.44
N PRO A 224 10.34 2.40 4.27
CA PRO A 224 11.66 3.01 4.12
C PRO A 224 12.31 2.76 2.77
N ILE A 225 12.22 1.53 2.25
CA ILE A 225 12.81 1.17 0.96
C ILE A 225 12.16 1.99 -0.15
N ILE A 226 10.82 2.04 -0.19
CA ILE A 226 10.08 2.85 -1.17
C ILE A 226 10.43 4.35 -1.02
N GLN A 227 10.55 4.86 0.20
CA GLN A 227 10.93 6.26 0.43
C GLN A 227 12.35 6.56 -0.04
N ILE A 228 13.32 5.68 0.23
CA ILE A 228 14.71 5.83 -0.22
C ILE A 228 14.76 5.80 -1.75
N LEU A 229 14.06 4.86 -2.37
CA LEU A 229 13.94 4.74 -3.83
C LEU A 229 13.32 5.98 -4.45
N GLY A 230 12.16 6.42 -3.96
CA GLY A 230 11.48 7.60 -4.47
C GLY A 230 12.30 8.89 -4.28
N CYS A 231 12.98 9.04 -3.15
CA CYS A 231 13.91 10.16 -2.93
C CYS A 231 15.10 10.10 -3.90
N PHE A 232 15.68 8.92 -4.11
CA PHE A 232 16.79 8.73 -5.04
C PHE A 232 16.38 9.07 -6.48
N GLU A 233 15.23 8.58 -6.94
CA GLU A 233 14.65 8.92 -8.24
C GLU A 233 14.45 10.43 -8.39
N THR A 234 13.88 11.08 -7.38
CA THR A 234 13.64 12.53 -7.39
C THR A 234 14.95 13.32 -7.54
N VAL A 235 16.00 12.92 -6.81
CA VAL A 235 17.33 13.56 -6.92
C VAL A 235 17.95 13.34 -8.29
N MET A 236 17.84 12.13 -8.84
CA MET A 236 18.36 11.80 -10.17
C MET A 236 17.63 12.57 -11.27
N LEU A 237 16.30 12.68 -11.19
CA LEU A 237 15.49 13.47 -12.11
C LEU A 237 15.87 14.95 -12.05
N LEU A 238 16.00 15.52 -10.85
CA LEU A 238 16.39 16.92 -10.66
C LEU A 238 17.76 17.22 -11.25
N ARG A 239 18.73 16.32 -11.07
CA ARG A 239 20.07 16.46 -11.66
C ARG A 239 20.03 16.50 -13.19
N ARG A 240 19.19 15.69 -13.82
CA ARG A 240 19.03 15.65 -15.28
C ARG A 240 18.38 16.90 -15.83
N VAL A 241 17.31 17.37 -15.18
CA VAL A 241 16.65 18.62 -15.56
C VAL A 241 17.66 19.77 -15.54
N LYS A 242 18.51 19.83 -14.50
CA LYS A 242 19.58 20.84 -14.42
C LYS A 242 20.57 20.75 -15.59
N LEU A 243 21.00 19.55 -15.97
CA LEU A 243 21.92 19.35 -17.10
C LEU A 243 21.28 19.71 -18.45
N LEU A 244 20.01 19.38 -18.65
CA LEU A 244 19.25 19.75 -19.85
C LEU A 244 19.11 21.27 -19.97
N ILE A 245 18.79 21.95 -18.86
CA ILE A 245 18.73 23.41 -18.82
C ILE A 245 20.10 24.00 -19.18
N GLN A 246 21.19 23.51 -18.59
CA GLN A 246 22.55 23.98 -18.89
C GLN A 246 22.94 23.77 -20.36
N SER A 247 22.62 22.61 -20.94
CA SER A 247 22.86 22.31 -22.35
C SER A 247 22.08 23.26 -23.27
N CYS A 248 20.81 23.51 -22.96
CA CYS A 248 20.00 24.47 -23.71
C CYS A 248 20.60 25.88 -23.65
N PHE A 249 21.03 26.34 -22.47
CA PHE A 249 21.65 27.67 -22.33
C PHE A 249 22.98 27.80 -23.08
N SER A 250 23.81 26.75 -23.12
CA SER A 250 25.09 26.79 -23.85
C SER A 250 24.96 26.90 -25.38
N GLN A 251 23.78 26.59 -25.94
CA GLN A 251 23.52 26.78 -27.38
C GLN A 251 23.16 28.23 -27.74
N PHE A 252 22.86 29.09 -26.76
CA PHE A 252 22.47 30.48 -26.98
C PHE A 252 23.60 31.49 -26.72
N THR A 253 24.77 31.03 -26.27
CA THR A 253 25.99 31.85 -26.04
C THR A 253 27.07 31.51 -27.04
#